data_AF-A0A960SE63-F1
#
_entry.id   AF-A0A960SE63-F1
#
_cell.length_a   1.000
_cell.length_b   1.000
_cell.length_c   1.000
_cell.angle_alpha   90.00
_cell.angle_beta   90.00
_cell.angle_gamma   90.00
#
_symmetry.space_group_name_H-M   'P 1'
#
loop_
_entity.id
_entity.type
_entity.pdbx_description
1 polymer ?
#
loop_
_entity_poly.entity_id
_entity_poly.type
_entity_poly.pdbx_seq_one_letter_code
_entity_poly.pdbx_strand_id
1 'polypeptide(L)'
;MKTIITHTLILSLILCGGLSAQNPPDSPENPPEPPSTAEVTQPADAGTVVEEPDSQAAEQVLEEASEAATAEVEAAKASGSITVEPVEEEDIDYINRNDIVTISNNSHLSRNERAKDMVTIMGNSVAEGRIDGDMVTVLGNATLDGYVDGDFVVVMGSAKFGPEAEVDGDVVVIGGGIDADPASSIEGERVSIPFFSPGMVEHFQQLPLFVRECIFLGRPISPNIRFTLYIAGVFLLFYILLAALFPRQMERSRKVIEDKPLSAFFAGVLVLACYIPFVIILLITVVGALLVPIADLALISIAIFGKAVAFFFIGKQIARAIRAGFLEHPMLSIIIGGVLVYALYMIPFFGLFLFLLLSVLGLGAVSVAIGDSISEKKAARQAAAPTPPRLPSGQIAGATMDGTSGEQALPQPGTPLSQIDPATASLFTRVGFWWRAFATLIDLLIVGAITSVLSIATPIIPLFAYFIIFWGWKGSTLGGMALGLRIQKLSGEPIDWSTAIIRSLSAIVSFLPFFIGFFWAGWDPDRQSWHDKIAGTTVVQIPKGYTWN
;
A
#
# COMPACT_ATOMS: atom_id res chain seq x y z
N MET A 1 1.32 -11.38 -43.00
CA MET A 1 1.04 -10.86 -41.63
C MET A 1 1.42 -11.84 -40.50
N LYS A 2 1.64 -13.15 -40.76
CA LYS A 2 2.22 -14.07 -39.75
C LYS A 2 3.76 -14.12 -39.76
N THR A 3 4.42 -13.79 -40.87
CA THR A 3 5.89 -13.84 -40.99
C THR A 3 6.64 -12.66 -40.34
N ILE A 4 5.96 -11.51 -40.14
CA ILE A 4 6.54 -10.28 -39.56
C ILE A 4 6.65 -10.38 -38.03
N ILE A 5 5.75 -11.12 -37.38
CA ILE A 5 5.78 -11.33 -35.92
C ILE A 5 6.88 -12.31 -35.53
N THR A 6 7.13 -13.35 -36.34
CA THR A 6 8.20 -14.33 -36.07
C THR A 6 9.61 -13.74 -36.25
N HIS A 7 9.79 -12.83 -37.22
CA HIS A 7 11.10 -12.19 -37.43
C HIS A 7 11.42 -11.09 -36.40
N THR A 8 10.41 -10.49 -35.76
CA THR A 8 10.62 -9.47 -34.72
C THR A 8 11.01 -10.12 -33.37
N LEU A 9 10.52 -11.33 -33.10
CA LEU A 9 10.87 -12.11 -31.90
C LEU A 9 12.28 -12.73 -31.97
N ILE A 10 12.73 -13.15 -33.15
CA ILE A 10 14.09 -13.71 -33.33
C ILE A 10 15.15 -12.59 -33.30
N LEU A 11 14.82 -11.36 -33.74
CA LEU A 11 15.73 -10.21 -33.65
C LEU A 11 15.85 -9.66 -32.21
N SER A 12 14.85 -9.88 -31.36
CA SER A 12 14.88 -9.46 -29.95
C SER A 12 15.69 -10.40 -29.05
N LEU A 13 15.85 -11.67 -29.43
CA LEU A 13 16.63 -12.66 -28.69
C LEU A 13 18.14 -12.61 -29.00
N ILE A 14 18.53 -12.07 -30.15
CA ILE A 14 19.95 -11.94 -30.54
C ILE A 14 20.59 -10.65 -29.97
N LEU A 15 19.79 -9.66 -29.55
CA LEU A 15 20.27 -8.39 -28.98
C LEU A 15 20.43 -8.37 -27.45
N CYS A 16 20.09 -9.46 -26.75
CA CYS A 16 20.27 -9.58 -25.29
C CYS A 16 21.45 -10.50 -24.90
N GLY A 17 22.14 -11.09 -25.88
CA GLY A 17 23.30 -11.94 -25.69
C GLY A 17 24.61 -11.17 -25.88
N GLY A 18 24.97 -10.32 -24.92
CA GLY A 18 26.32 -9.74 -24.92
C GLY A 18 26.46 -8.49 -24.08
N LEU A 19 26.80 -8.64 -22.80
CA LEU A 19 27.89 -7.90 -22.17
C LEU A 19 28.09 -8.31 -20.69
N SER A 20 29.33 -8.75 -20.46
CA SER A 20 30.13 -8.60 -19.24
C SER A 20 29.95 -9.57 -18.08
N ALA A 21 30.97 -10.42 -17.97
CA ALA A 21 31.43 -11.09 -16.77
C ALA A 21 31.59 -10.13 -15.58
N GLN A 22 31.26 -10.63 -14.38
CA GLN A 22 31.84 -10.24 -13.10
C GLN A 22 31.67 -11.40 -12.11
N ASN A 23 32.76 -11.73 -11.42
CA ASN A 23 32.95 -12.87 -10.52
C ASN A 23 31.91 -12.96 -9.38
N PRO A 24 31.57 -14.16 -8.88
CA PRO A 24 30.79 -14.31 -7.65
C PRO A 24 31.64 -13.94 -6.42
N PRO A 25 31.05 -13.33 -5.36
CA PRO A 25 31.72 -13.09 -4.09
C PRO A 25 31.80 -14.35 -3.22
N ASP A 26 32.84 -14.39 -2.40
CA ASP A 26 33.34 -15.48 -1.58
C ASP A 26 32.30 -16.22 -0.71
N SER A 27 32.45 -17.55 -0.63
CA SER A 27 31.75 -18.44 0.31
C SER A 27 32.34 -18.34 1.72
N PRO A 28 31.56 -18.50 2.80
CA PRO A 28 32.12 -18.57 4.15
C PRO A 28 32.70 -19.96 4.45
N GLU A 29 34.02 -19.97 4.64
CA GLU A 29 34.86 -20.81 5.51
C GLU A 29 34.24 -22.07 6.17
N ASN A 30 34.74 -23.25 5.77
CA ASN A 30 34.61 -24.52 6.50
C ASN A 30 35.74 -24.64 7.55
N PRO A 31 35.50 -25.23 8.74
CA PRO A 31 36.57 -25.54 9.70
C PRO A 31 37.38 -26.81 9.30
N PRO A 32 38.62 -26.96 9.81
CA PRO A 32 39.64 -27.84 9.24
C PRO A 32 39.50 -29.32 9.61
N GLU A 33 39.80 -30.20 8.64
CA GLU A 33 40.03 -31.64 8.81
C GLU A 33 41.38 -31.95 9.49
N PRO A 34 41.49 -33.08 10.22
CA PRO A 34 42.74 -33.57 10.80
C PRO A 34 43.61 -34.38 9.81
N PRO A 35 44.93 -34.55 10.06
CA PRO A 35 45.87 -34.98 9.02
C PRO A 35 46.09 -36.50 8.91
N SER A 36 46.10 -36.96 7.65
CA SER A 36 47.03 -37.89 6.96
C SER A 36 47.74 -39.01 7.74
N THR A 37 47.54 -40.24 7.25
CA THR A 37 48.66 -41.17 6.95
C THR A 37 48.32 -42.09 5.77
N ALA A 38 49.19 -42.07 4.76
CA ALA A 38 49.73 -43.15 3.88
C ALA A 38 48.92 -44.44 3.67
N GLU A 39 48.93 -45.16 2.56
CA GLU A 39 49.52 -45.16 1.21
C GLU A 39 49.06 -46.53 0.62
N VAL A 40 48.90 -46.70 -0.69
CA VAL A 40 49.09 -47.95 -1.48
C VAL A 40 48.33 -47.87 -2.83
N THR A 41 49.09 -47.43 -3.83
CA THR A 41 49.20 -47.95 -5.22
C THR A 41 47.96 -48.43 -6.00
N GLN A 42 47.67 -47.73 -7.10
CA GLN A 42 47.10 -48.29 -8.34
C GLN A 42 48.11 -49.20 -9.06
N PRO A 43 47.64 -50.15 -9.88
CA PRO A 43 48.29 -50.45 -11.15
C PRO A 43 47.41 -50.07 -12.35
N ALA A 44 48.11 -49.93 -13.47
CA ALA A 44 47.70 -49.34 -14.72
C ALA A 44 47.02 -50.32 -15.70
N ASP A 45 46.23 -49.73 -16.59
CA ASP A 45 46.14 -49.97 -18.04
C ASP A 45 45.83 -51.37 -18.57
N ALA A 46 44.62 -51.53 -19.14
CA ALA A 46 44.39 -52.31 -20.35
C ALA A 46 43.06 -51.88 -20.98
N GLY A 47 43.13 -51.28 -22.16
CA GLY A 47 41.95 -50.96 -22.98
C GLY A 47 41.16 -52.20 -23.37
N THR A 48 39.84 -52.11 -23.31
CA THR A 48 38.93 -52.96 -24.07
C THR A 48 37.67 -52.14 -24.35
N VAL A 49 37.35 -52.01 -25.63
CA VAL A 49 36.05 -51.52 -26.09
C VAL A 49 34.99 -52.48 -25.57
N VAL A 50 34.06 -52.00 -24.74
CA VAL A 50 32.87 -52.75 -24.34
C VAL A 50 31.68 -52.02 -24.93
N GLU A 51 31.05 -52.64 -25.93
CA GLU A 51 29.70 -52.31 -26.38
C GLU A 51 28.75 -52.42 -25.17
N GLU A 52 27.86 -51.44 -25.00
CA GLU A 52 26.73 -51.55 -24.07
C GLU A 52 25.94 -52.83 -24.38
N PRO A 53 25.60 -53.67 -23.40
CA PRO A 53 24.71 -54.79 -23.65
C PRO A 53 23.29 -54.26 -23.91
N ASP A 54 22.69 -54.74 -24.99
CA ASP A 54 21.32 -54.46 -25.40
C ASP A 54 20.36 -54.76 -24.23
N SER A 55 19.63 -53.75 -23.76
CA SER A 55 18.83 -53.79 -22.52
C SER A 55 17.76 -54.88 -22.54
N GLN A 56 17.36 -55.34 -23.73
CA GLN A 56 16.37 -56.41 -23.90
C GLN A 56 16.94 -57.81 -23.60
N ALA A 57 18.24 -58.03 -23.79
CA ALA A 57 18.87 -59.31 -23.48
C ALA A 57 19.09 -59.49 -21.98
N ALA A 58 19.31 -58.41 -21.23
CA ALA A 58 19.46 -58.44 -19.77
C ALA A 58 18.11 -58.68 -19.07
N GLU A 59 17.02 -58.07 -19.56
CA GLU A 59 15.66 -58.33 -19.06
C GLU A 59 15.23 -59.79 -19.28
N GLN A 60 15.50 -60.37 -20.47
CA GLN A 60 15.17 -61.79 -20.73
C GLN A 60 15.92 -62.75 -19.79
N VAL A 61 17.20 -62.49 -19.50
CA VAL A 61 17.98 -63.35 -18.59
C VAL A 61 17.52 -63.22 -17.13
N LEU A 62 17.05 -62.03 -16.72
CA LEU A 62 16.48 -61.80 -15.38
C LEU A 62 15.10 -62.45 -15.22
N GLU A 63 14.28 -62.44 -16.27
CA GLU A 63 12.96 -63.07 -16.27
C GLU A 63 13.08 -64.60 -16.29
N GLU A 64 13.98 -65.15 -17.09
CA GLU A 64 14.27 -66.59 -17.15
C GLU A 64 14.91 -67.11 -15.84
N ALA A 65 15.73 -66.29 -15.16
CA ALA A 65 16.27 -66.60 -13.84
C ALA A 65 15.22 -66.51 -12.73
N SER A 66 14.26 -65.58 -12.84
CA SER A 66 13.14 -65.45 -11.90
C SER A 66 12.16 -66.62 -12.01
N GLU A 67 11.82 -67.05 -13.23
CA GLU A 67 10.97 -68.21 -13.47
C GLU A 67 11.65 -69.52 -13.03
N ALA A 68 12.95 -69.67 -13.29
CA ALA A 68 13.72 -70.83 -12.81
C ALA A 68 13.79 -70.89 -11.28
N ALA A 69 14.00 -69.75 -10.60
CA ALA A 69 14.01 -69.69 -9.14
C ALA A 69 12.62 -69.98 -8.55
N THR A 70 11.55 -69.52 -9.19
CA THR A 70 10.17 -69.76 -8.74
C THR A 70 9.79 -71.24 -8.91
N ALA A 71 10.22 -71.89 -10.00
CA ALA A 71 10.02 -73.32 -10.23
C ALA A 71 10.80 -74.20 -9.24
N GLU A 72 12.01 -73.79 -8.84
CA GLU A 72 12.81 -74.51 -7.84
C GLU A 72 12.19 -74.41 -6.43
N VAL A 73 11.61 -73.26 -6.09
CA VAL A 73 10.89 -73.02 -4.83
C VAL A 73 9.56 -73.80 -4.77
N GLU A 74 8.84 -73.92 -5.88
CA GLU A 74 7.63 -74.76 -5.95
C GLU A 74 7.94 -76.27 -5.91
N ALA A 75 9.03 -76.70 -6.55
CA ALA A 75 9.50 -78.08 -6.47
C ALA A 75 9.95 -78.45 -5.05
N ALA A 76 10.58 -77.51 -4.32
CA ALA A 76 10.97 -77.70 -2.92
C ALA A 76 9.75 -77.76 -1.97
N LYS A 77 8.67 -77.02 -2.26
CA LYS A 77 7.38 -77.12 -1.54
C LYS A 77 6.69 -78.48 -1.77
N ALA A 78 6.75 -79.02 -2.99
CA ALA A 78 6.15 -80.32 -3.32
C ALA A 78 6.89 -81.53 -2.69
N SER A 79 8.18 -81.38 -2.38
CA SER A 79 9.01 -82.42 -1.72
C SER A 79 8.87 -82.46 -0.19
N GLY A 80 8.11 -81.54 0.41
CA GLY A 80 7.87 -81.52 1.87
C GLY A 80 9.12 -81.30 2.74
N SER A 81 10.21 -80.76 2.18
CA SER A 81 11.48 -80.57 2.93
C SER A 81 11.68 -79.15 3.49
N ILE A 82 10.70 -78.26 3.38
CA ILE A 82 10.75 -76.91 3.95
C ILE A 82 9.44 -76.65 4.70
N THR A 83 9.50 -76.70 6.02
CA THR A 83 8.50 -76.09 6.89
C THR A 83 8.85 -74.61 6.99
N VAL A 84 8.13 -73.75 6.27
CA VAL A 84 8.17 -72.31 6.56
C VAL A 84 7.25 -72.11 7.75
N GLU A 85 7.82 -72.03 8.95
CA GLU A 85 7.09 -71.46 10.08
C GLU A 85 6.87 -69.97 9.79
N PRO A 86 5.66 -69.43 10.01
CA PRO A 86 5.42 -68.01 9.81
C PRO A 86 6.31 -67.25 10.81
N VAL A 87 7.03 -66.23 10.32
CA VAL A 87 7.71 -65.28 11.18
C VAL A 87 6.62 -64.53 11.93
N GLU A 88 6.47 -64.79 13.23
CA GLU A 88 5.69 -63.91 14.12
C GLU A 88 6.37 -62.54 14.08
N GLU A 89 5.65 -61.51 13.61
CA GLU A 89 6.06 -60.11 13.74
C GLU A 89 6.37 -59.85 15.23
N GLU A 90 7.49 -59.18 15.53
CA GLU A 90 7.78 -58.73 16.89
C GLU A 90 6.62 -57.83 17.36
N ASP A 91 5.76 -58.37 18.24
CA ASP A 91 4.72 -57.60 18.94
C ASP A 91 5.41 -56.53 19.80
N ILE A 92 5.63 -55.36 19.21
CA ILE A 92 5.88 -54.13 19.97
C ILE A 92 4.60 -53.92 20.78
N ASP A 93 4.70 -53.95 22.12
CA ASP A 93 3.56 -53.77 23.03
C ASP A 93 3.07 -52.31 22.94
N TYR A 94 2.23 -52.04 21.93
CA TYR A 94 1.68 -50.72 21.67
C TYR A 94 0.64 -50.38 22.75
N ILE A 95 0.70 -49.15 23.25
CA ILE A 95 -0.40 -48.58 24.02
C ILE A 95 -1.54 -48.32 23.04
N ASN A 96 -2.50 -49.25 22.99
CA ASN A 96 -3.67 -49.15 22.14
C ASN A 96 -4.57 -47.99 22.58
N ARG A 97 -4.66 -46.99 21.71
CA ARG A 97 -5.63 -45.90 21.78
C ARG A 97 -6.72 -46.16 20.74
N ASN A 98 -7.96 -45.81 21.09
CA ASN A 98 -9.04 -45.72 20.11
C ASN A 98 -8.81 -44.47 19.21
N ASP A 99 -9.85 -44.01 18.53
CA ASP A 99 -9.80 -42.83 17.66
C ASP A 99 -9.34 -41.57 18.41
N ILE A 100 -8.34 -40.87 17.86
CA ILE A 100 -7.84 -39.60 18.38
C ILE A 100 -8.52 -38.48 17.60
N VAL A 101 -9.58 -37.90 18.18
CA VAL A 101 -10.29 -36.77 17.59
C VAL A 101 -10.08 -35.51 18.42
N THR A 102 -9.42 -34.51 17.84
CA THR A 102 -9.10 -33.24 18.53
C THR A 102 -9.63 -32.05 17.73
N ILE A 103 -10.27 -31.10 18.44
CA ILE A 103 -10.82 -29.86 17.85
C ILE A 103 -10.19 -28.66 18.57
N SER A 104 -9.64 -27.72 17.80
CA SER A 104 -9.00 -26.48 18.25
C SER A 104 -7.73 -26.66 19.11
N ASN A 105 -7.14 -27.85 19.10
CA ASN A 105 -5.90 -28.20 19.80
C ASN A 105 -5.04 -29.11 18.91
N ASN A 106 -3.76 -29.26 19.26
CA ASN A 106 -2.85 -30.16 18.55
C ASN A 106 -3.04 -31.61 19.00
N SER A 107 -2.85 -32.55 18.07
CA SER A 107 -2.81 -33.98 18.34
C SER A 107 -1.37 -34.50 18.25
N HIS A 108 -1.04 -35.48 19.09
CA HIS A 108 0.26 -36.11 19.12
C HIS A 108 0.09 -37.61 19.41
N LEU A 109 0.66 -38.46 18.56
CA LEU A 109 0.75 -39.90 18.76
C LEU A 109 2.22 -40.30 18.83
N SER A 110 2.62 -40.88 19.96
CA SER A 110 4.02 -41.22 20.23
C SER A 110 4.39 -42.56 19.60
N ARG A 111 5.69 -42.82 19.37
CA ARG A 111 6.22 -44.05 18.71
C ARG A 111 5.72 -45.37 19.28
N ASN A 112 5.41 -45.43 20.58
CA ASN A 112 4.93 -46.62 21.28
C ASN A 112 3.40 -46.70 21.40
N GLU A 113 2.67 -45.87 20.66
CA GLU A 113 1.22 -45.80 20.70
C GLU A 113 0.63 -46.20 19.35
N ARG A 114 -0.52 -46.89 19.40
CA ARG A 114 -1.27 -47.29 18.21
C ARG A 114 -2.65 -46.66 18.28
N ALA A 115 -3.10 -46.04 17.20
CA ALA A 115 -4.43 -45.45 17.10
C ALA A 115 -5.18 -46.03 15.90
N LYS A 116 -6.50 -46.09 15.99
CA LYS A 116 -7.32 -46.55 14.86
C LYS A 116 -7.43 -45.47 13.78
N ASP A 117 -7.95 -44.31 14.13
CA ASP A 117 -8.03 -43.13 13.27
C ASP A 117 -7.50 -41.89 14.02
N MET A 118 -6.88 -40.95 13.31
CA MET A 118 -6.47 -39.66 13.88
C MET A 118 -7.09 -38.50 13.10
N VAL A 119 -7.96 -37.73 13.75
CA VAL A 119 -8.63 -36.56 13.16
C VAL A 119 -8.34 -35.30 13.97
N THR A 120 -7.76 -34.29 13.32
CA THR A 120 -7.42 -33.01 13.95
C THR A 120 -8.06 -31.86 13.20
N ILE A 121 -8.89 -31.07 13.88
CA ILE A 121 -9.59 -29.92 13.29
C ILE A 121 -9.11 -28.65 13.98
N MET A 122 -8.56 -27.69 13.22
CA MET A 122 -8.03 -26.42 13.71
C MET A 122 -6.86 -26.59 14.70
N GLY A 123 -5.86 -27.38 14.33
CA GLY A 123 -4.65 -27.65 15.10
C GLY A 123 -3.64 -28.46 14.30
N ASN A 124 -2.40 -28.57 14.77
CA ASN A 124 -1.37 -29.38 14.12
C ASN A 124 -1.42 -30.82 14.61
N SER A 125 -1.09 -31.77 13.73
CA SER A 125 -1.01 -33.20 14.05
C SER A 125 0.41 -33.71 13.89
N VAL A 126 0.85 -34.53 14.84
CA VAL A 126 2.15 -35.20 14.80
C VAL A 126 1.92 -36.67 15.13
N ALA A 127 2.31 -37.55 14.21
CA ALA A 127 2.21 -38.99 14.40
C ALA A 127 3.59 -39.63 14.21
N GLU A 128 4.12 -40.21 15.27
CA GLU A 128 5.35 -41.01 15.27
C GLU A 128 5.05 -42.51 15.49
N GLY A 129 3.84 -42.83 15.94
CA GLY A 129 3.36 -44.19 16.18
C GLY A 129 2.66 -44.82 14.97
N ARG A 130 1.87 -45.88 15.21
CA ARG A 130 1.12 -46.60 14.17
C ARG A 130 -0.35 -46.17 14.14
N ILE A 131 -0.87 -45.86 12.96
CA ILE A 131 -2.29 -45.55 12.72
C ILE A 131 -2.84 -46.64 11.79
N ASP A 132 -3.91 -47.32 12.19
CA ASP A 132 -4.49 -48.46 11.45
C ASP A 132 -5.58 -48.07 10.44
N GLY A 133 -5.71 -46.78 10.18
CA GLY A 133 -6.79 -46.18 9.43
C GLY A 133 -6.35 -44.79 8.98
N ASP A 134 -7.27 -43.83 8.99
CA ASP A 134 -7.03 -42.56 8.32
C ASP A 134 -6.39 -41.51 9.26
N MET A 135 -5.47 -40.73 8.70
CA MET A 135 -4.93 -39.54 9.35
C MET A 135 -5.44 -38.28 8.64
N VAL A 136 -6.37 -37.56 9.27
CA VAL A 136 -7.03 -36.39 8.70
C VAL A 136 -6.73 -35.13 9.51
N THR A 137 -6.15 -34.12 8.86
CA THR A 137 -5.84 -32.82 9.47
C THR A 137 -6.48 -31.69 8.70
N VAL A 138 -7.34 -30.90 9.36
CA VAL A 138 -8.09 -29.80 8.76
C VAL A 138 -7.67 -28.48 9.40
N LEU A 139 -7.24 -27.51 8.60
CA LEU A 139 -6.80 -26.18 9.04
C LEU A 139 -5.60 -26.22 10.02
N GLY A 140 -4.57 -27.00 9.67
CA GLY A 140 -3.31 -27.13 10.41
C GLY A 140 -2.29 -27.97 9.65
N ASN A 141 -1.05 -28.03 10.14
CA ASN A 141 0.01 -28.84 9.50
C ASN A 141 0.07 -30.25 10.10
N ALA A 142 0.40 -31.22 9.27
CA ALA A 142 0.56 -32.62 9.68
C ALA A 142 2.02 -33.07 9.50
N THR A 143 2.55 -33.75 10.51
CA THR A 143 3.89 -34.38 10.45
C THR A 143 3.74 -35.87 10.74
N LEU A 144 4.25 -36.71 9.84
CA LEU A 144 4.27 -38.16 9.98
C LEU A 144 5.72 -38.64 10.01
N ASP A 145 6.07 -39.45 11.01
CA ASP A 145 7.34 -40.15 11.15
C ASP A 145 7.07 -41.54 11.75
N GLY A 146 6.08 -42.22 11.18
CA GLY A 146 5.55 -43.52 11.59
C GLY A 146 4.67 -44.12 10.48
N TYR A 147 3.87 -45.13 10.81
CA TYR A 147 3.10 -45.93 9.83
C TYR A 147 1.61 -45.56 9.82
N VAL A 148 1.01 -45.41 8.64
CA VAL A 148 -0.43 -45.20 8.41
C VAL A 148 -0.97 -46.25 7.45
N ASP A 149 -1.90 -47.08 7.93
CA ASP A 149 -2.59 -48.17 7.20
C ASP A 149 -3.87 -47.68 6.48
N GLY A 150 -3.78 -46.53 5.81
CA GLY A 150 -4.95 -45.84 5.25
C GLY A 150 -4.61 -44.48 4.64
N ASP A 151 -5.63 -43.65 4.45
CA ASP A 151 -5.46 -42.37 3.74
C ASP A 151 -4.86 -41.29 4.65
N PHE A 152 -3.90 -40.55 4.10
CA PHE A 152 -3.32 -39.38 4.74
C PHE A 152 -3.86 -38.10 4.10
N VAL A 153 -4.72 -37.38 4.81
CA VAL A 153 -5.45 -36.23 4.27
C VAL A 153 -5.14 -34.95 5.04
N VAL A 154 -4.62 -33.93 4.35
CA VAL A 154 -4.40 -32.59 4.91
C VAL A 154 -5.19 -31.56 4.11
N VAL A 155 -6.07 -30.83 4.79
CA VAL A 155 -6.92 -29.79 4.20
C VAL A 155 -6.50 -28.43 4.74
N MET A 156 -6.08 -27.52 3.84
CA MET A 156 -5.66 -26.15 4.14
C MET A 156 -4.45 -26.08 5.09
N GLY A 157 -3.45 -26.92 4.84
CA GLY A 157 -2.19 -27.00 5.59
C GLY A 157 -1.10 -27.74 4.82
N SER A 158 0.11 -27.84 5.39
CA SER A 158 1.23 -28.56 4.77
C SER A 158 1.47 -29.92 5.43
N ALA A 159 1.94 -30.89 4.66
CA ALA A 159 2.31 -32.22 5.12
C ALA A 159 3.83 -32.37 5.12
N LYS A 160 4.38 -32.95 6.19
CA LYS A 160 5.79 -33.31 6.30
C LYS A 160 5.95 -34.78 6.62
N PHE A 161 6.74 -35.51 5.84
CA PHE A 161 7.06 -36.91 6.04
C PHE A 161 8.52 -37.06 6.46
N GLY A 162 8.75 -37.68 7.61
CA GLY A 162 10.06 -38.03 8.14
C GLY A 162 10.67 -39.27 7.48
N PRO A 163 11.89 -39.67 7.86
CA PRO A 163 12.60 -40.79 7.25
C PRO A 163 11.95 -42.16 7.55
N GLU A 164 11.17 -42.28 8.63
CA GLU A 164 10.47 -43.52 9.00
C GLU A 164 8.97 -43.46 8.62
N ALA A 165 8.58 -42.48 7.82
CA ALA A 165 7.20 -42.30 7.42
C ALA A 165 6.79 -43.32 6.34
N GLU A 166 5.75 -44.08 6.62
CA GLU A 166 5.17 -45.06 5.71
C GLU A 166 3.65 -44.87 5.63
N VAL A 167 3.12 -44.79 4.42
CA VAL A 167 1.68 -44.64 4.16
C VAL A 167 1.24 -45.69 3.14
N ASP A 168 0.42 -46.64 3.61
CA ASP A 168 -0.25 -47.66 2.79
C ASP A 168 -1.65 -47.16 2.40
N GLY A 169 -1.69 -46.12 1.58
CA GLY A 169 -2.92 -45.44 1.15
C GLY A 169 -2.64 -44.16 0.37
N ASP A 170 -3.71 -43.42 0.04
CA ASP A 170 -3.58 -42.20 -0.75
C ASP A 170 -3.14 -41.00 0.11
N VAL A 171 -2.25 -40.18 -0.42
CA VAL A 171 -1.80 -38.95 0.23
C VAL A 171 -2.46 -37.76 -0.45
N VAL A 172 -3.44 -37.15 0.21
CA VAL A 172 -4.21 -36.03 -0.32
C VAL A 172 -3.91 -34.76 0.44
N VAL A 173 -3.24 -33.81 -0.21
CA VAL A 173 -2.94 -32.49 0.38
C VAL A 173 -3.62 -31.38 -0.43
N ILE A 174 -4.58 -30.70 0.20
CA ILE A 174 -5.37 -29.64 -0.41
C ILE A 174 -4.91 -28.29 0.14
N GLY A 175 -4.32 -27.45 -0.70
CA GLY A 175 -4.00 -26.05 -0.37
C GLY A 175 -2.66 -25.77 0.31
N GLY A 176 -1.82 -26.78 0.54
CA GLY A 176 -0.44 -26.61 1.01
C GLY A 176 0.57 -27.49 0.29
N GLY A 177 1.82 -27.50 0.78
CA GLY A 177 2.91 -28.28 0.20
C GLY A 177 3.08 -29.66 0.84
N ILE A 178 3.73 -30.56 0.12
CA ILE A 178 4.20 -31.86 0.60
C ILE A 178 5.73 -31.79 0.66
N ASP A 179 6.28 -31.97 1.86
CA ASP A 179 7.73 -32.12 2.10
C ASP A 179 8.00 -33.55 2.56
N ALA A 180 8.45 -34.40 1.65
CA ALA A 180 8.66 -35.82 1.92
C ALA A 180 10.15 -36.17 1.88
N ASP A 181 10.66 -36.76 2.95
CA ASP A 181 12.04 -37.27 3.00
C ASP A 181 12.22 -38.39 1.95
N PRO A 182 13.37 -38.47 1.25
CA PRO A 182 13.62 -39.53 0.26
C PRO A 182 13.52 -40.95 0.81
N ALA A 183 13.68 -41.16 2.11
CA ALA A 183 13.51 -42.47 2.76
C ALA A 183 12.05 -42.85 3.04
N SER A 184 11.10 -41.92 2.90
CA SER A 184 9.67 -42.18 3.15
C SER A 184 9.05 -43.05 2.05
N SER A 185 8.26 -44.04 2.47
CA SER A 185 7.52 -44.95 1.58
C SER A 185 6.06 -44.51 1.50
N ILE A 186 5.55 -44.28 0.30
CA ILE A 186 4.12 -43.97 0.07
C ILE A 186 3.69 -44.89 -1.06
N GLU A 187 2.85 -45.88 -0.75
CA GLU A 187 2.42 -46.89 -1.71
C GLU A 187 1.29 -46.40 -2.64
N GLY A 188 0.41 -45.52 -2.14
CA GLY A 188 -0.72 -44.97 -2.90
C GLY A 188 -0.43 -43.72 -3.74
N GLU A 189 -1.48 -43.11 -4.30
CA GLU A 189 -1.36 -41.95 -5.18
C GLU A 189 -1.11 -40.66 -4.38
N ARG A 190 -0.14 -39.85 -4.82
CA ARG A 190 0.15 -38.55 -4.24
C ARG A 190 -0.67 -37.46 -4.94
N VAL A 191 -1.80 -37.08 -4.36
CA VAL A 191 -2.71 -36.07 -4.91
C VAL A 191 -2.53 -34.74 -4.18
N SER A 192 -1.75 -33.83 -4.77
CA SER A 192 -1.67 -32.44 -4.31
C SER A 192 -2.61 -31.56 -5.13
N ILE A 193 -3.64 -31.00 -4.49
CA ILE A 193 -4.54 -30.03 -5.10
C ILE A 193 -4.15 -28.64 -4.58
N PRO A 194 -3.34 -27.87 -5.33
CA PRO A 194 -2.99 -26.53 -4.92
C PRO A 194 -4.23 -25.63 -4.95
N PHE A 195 -4.51 -24.96 -3.83
CA PHE A 195 -5.64 -24.02 -3.71
C PHE A 195 -5.42 -22.74 -4.53
N PHE A 196 -4.15 -22.35 -4.67
CA PHE A 196 -3.73 -21.22 -5.50
C PHE A 196 -2.96 -21.73 -6.71
N SER A 197 -3.19 -21.13 -7.89
CA SER A 197 -2.40 -21.46 -9.09
C SER A 197 -0.90 -21.34 -8.83
N PRO A 198 -0.02 -22.14 -9.49
CA PRO A 198 1.42 -22.13 -9.26
C PRO A 198 2.05 -20.73 -9.30
N GLY A 199 1.58 -19.86 -10.22
CA GLY A 199 2.06 -18.49 -10.33
C GLY A 199 1.67 -17.57 -9.16
N MET A 200 0.61 -17.88 -8.40
CA MET A 200 0.25 -17.14 -7.19
C MET A 200 1.13 -17.54 -6.00
N VAL A 201 1.56 -18.80 -5.90
CA VAL A 201 2.40 -19.29 -4.79
C VAL A 201 3.76 -18.57 -4.74
N GLU A 202 4.38 -18.30 -5.89
CA GLU A 202 5.60 -17.46 -5.98
C GLU A 202 5.39 -16.04 -5.45
N HIS A 203 4.19 -15.47 -5.63
CA HIS A 203 3.86 -14.14 -5.10
C HIS A 203 3.68 -14.15 -3.57
N PHE A 204 3.19 -15.27 -2.99
CA PHE A 204 3.07 -15.43 -1.54
C PHE A 204 4.44 -15.56 -0.84
N GLN A 205 5.46 -16.13 -1.49
CA GLN A 205 6.83 -16.17 -0.96
C GLN A 205 7.47 -14.77 -0.81
N GLN A 206 6.97 -13.76 -1.52
CA GLN A 206 7.41 -12.37 -1.40
C GLN A 206 6.71 -11.61 -0.26
N LEU A 207 5.73 -12.19 0.43
CA LEU A 207 5.01 -11.53 1.53
C LEU A 207 5.90 -11.11 2.70
N PRO A 208 6.86 -11.91 3.18
CA PRO A 208 7.78 -11.48 4.24
C PRO A 208 8.62 -10.26 3.81
N LEU A 209 9.03 -10.21 2.54
CA LEU A 209 9.72 -9.06 1.95
C LEU A 209 8.78 -7.85 1.83
N PHE A 210 7.53 -8.04 1.43
CA PHE A 210 6.53 -6.97 1.39
C PHE A 210 6.25 -6.40 2.79
N VAL A 211 6.09 -7.23 3.81
CA VAL A 211 5.87 -6.77 5.19
C VAL A 211 7.07 -5.95 5.67
N ARG A 212 8.30 -6.46 5.47
CA ARG A 212 9.53 -5.76 5.87
C ARG A 212 9.75 -4.46 5.11
N GLU A 213 9.60 -4.48 3.79
CA GLU A 213 9.97 -3.36 2.93
C GLU A 213 8.85 -2.32 2.79
N CYS A 214 7.58 -2.70 2.92
CA CYS A 214 6.43 -1.80 2.74
C CYS A 214 5.77 -1.42 4.06
N ILE A 215 5.38 -2.41 4.89
CA ILE A 215 4.64 -2.14 6.13
C ILE A 215 5.56 -1.53 7.20
N PHE A 216 6.70 -2.15 7.48
CA PHE A 216 7.62 -1.66 8.53
C PHE A 216 8.26 -0.31 8.19
N LEU A 217 8.65 -0.11 6.91
CA LEU A 217 9.22 1.17 6.45
C LEU A 217 8.16 2.24 6.14
N GLY A 218 6.86 1.93 6.31
CA GLY A 218 5.78 2.87 6.06
C GLY A 218 5.81 3.42 4.63
N ARG A 219 5.99 2.55 3.63
CA ARG A 219 5.95 2.91 2.21
C ARG A 219 5.01 1.98 1.43
N PRO A 220 3.94 2.49 0.81
CA PRO A 220 3.00 1.65 0.06
C PRO A 220 3.63 0.95 -1.16
N ILE A 221 4.69 1.53 -1.72
CA ILE A 221 5.37 1.03 -2.93
C ILE A 221 6.86 0.90 -2.62
N SER A 222 7.41 -0.30 -2.86
CA SER A 222 8.86 -0.54 -2.78
C SER A 222 9.43 -0.71 -4.20
N PRO A 223 10.54 -0.03 -4.54
CA PRO A 223 11.19 -0.18 -5.85
C PRO A 223 11.80 -1.58 -6.04
N ASN A 224 12.12 -2.29 -4.95
CA ASN A 224 12.75 -3.61 -5.01
C ASN A 224 11.76 -4.73 -5.33
N ILE A 225 10.44 -4.48 -5.20
CA ILE A 225 9.38 -5.48 -5.39
C ILE A 225 8.65 -5.19 -6.70
N ARG A 226 8.93 -5.99 -7.74
CA ARG A 226 8.38 -5.80 -9.10
C ARG A 226 6.86 -5.89 -9.14
N PHE A 227 6.26 -6.79 -8.37
CA PHE A 227 4.80 -6.95 -8.31
C PHE A 227 4.11 -5.69 -7.80
N THR A 228 4.69 -4.97 -6.82
CA THR A 228 4.12 -3.72 -6.30
C THR A 228 4.13 -2.61 -7.36
N LEU A 229 5.17 -2.54 -8.20
CA LEU A 229 5.22 -1.63 -9.35
C LEU A 229 4.20 -2.02 -10.44
N TYR A 230 4.02 -3.31 -10.69
CA TYR A 230 2.99 -3.80 -11.60
C TYR A 230 1.58 -3.42 -11.13
N ILE A 231 1.25 -3.68 -9.87
CA ILE A 231 -0.02 -3.25 -9.26
C ILE A 231 -0.20 -1.74 -9.40
N ALA A 232 0.83 -0.94 -9.07
CA ALA A 232 0.78 0.50 -9.20
C ALA A 232 0.47 0.94 -10.64
N GLY A 233 1.07 0.28 -11.64
CA GLY A 233 0.78 0.50 -13.06
C GLY A 233 -0.68 0.20 -13.43
N VAL A 234 -1.21 -0.93 -12.96
CA VAL A 234 -2.62 -1.31 -13.17
C VAL A 234 -3.58 -0.30 -12.53
N PHE A 235 -3.32 0.12 -11.29
CA PHE A 235 -4.11 1.16 -10.63
C PHE A 235 -4.03 2.51 -11.35
N LEU A 236 -2.86 2.89 -11.87
CA LEU A 236 -2.71 4.13 -12.64
C LEU A 236 -3.56 4.08 -13.92
N LEU A 237 -3.53 2.96 -14.65
CA LEU A 237 -4.39 2.76 -15.82
C LEU A 237 -5.87 2.84 -15.44
N PHE A 238 -6.25 2.25 -14.32
CA PHE A 238 -7.61 2.32 -13.80
C PHE A 238 -8.02 3.75 -13.44
N TYR A 239 -7.14 4.55 -12.83
CA TYR A 239 -7.42 5.97 -12.54
C TYR A 239 -7.60 6.81 -13.81
N ILE A 240 -6.82 6.53 -14.86
CA ILE A 240 -7.00 7.17 -16.17
C ILE A 240 -8.38 6.81 -16.75
N LEU A 241 -8.78 5.53 -16.65
CA LEU A 241 -10.10 5.09 -17.09
C LEU A 241 -11.23 5.80 -16.31
N LEU A 242 -11.11 5.93 -14.98
CA LEU A 242 -12.09 6.67 -14.17
C LEU A 242 -12.20 8.14 -14.61
N ALA A 243 -11.10 8.77 -14.95
CA ALA A 243 -11.11 10.14 -15.46
C ALA A 243 -11.73 10.27 -16.85
N ALA A 244 -11.57 9.24 -17.69
CA ALA A 244 -12.23 9.15 -18.99
C ALA A 244 -13.75 8.97 -18.86
N LEU A 245 -14.19 8.12 -17.92
CA LEU A 245 -15.61 7.81 -17.69
C LEU A 245 -16.36 8.95 -17.00
N PHE A 246 -15.72 9.63 -16.05
CA PHE A 246 -16.38 10.63 -15.18
C PHE A 246 -15.65 11.99 -15.16
N PRO A 247 -15.40 12.63 -16.33
CA PRO A 247 -14.59 13.85 -16.42
C PRO A 247 -15.23 15.03 -15.68
N ARG A 248 -16.57 15.13 -15.69
CA ARG A 248 -17.31 16.21 -15.01
C ARG A 248 -17.19 16.10 -13.49
N GLN A 249 -17.28 14.89 -12.96
CA GLN A 249 -17.16 14.61 -11.53
C GLN A 249 -15.73 14.89 -11.07
N MET A 250 -14.73 14.49 -11.87
CA MET A 250 -13.32 14.73 -11.61
C MET A 250 -13.02 16.22 -11.43
N GLU A 251 -13.50 17.08 -12.33
CA GLU A 251 -13.27 18.53 -12.24
C GLU A 251 -14.02 19.18 -11.07
N ARG A 252 -15.22 18.71 -10.73
CA ARG A 252 -15.97 19.21 -9.56
C ARG A 252 -15.23 18.90 -8.26
N SER A 253 -14.83 17.66 -8.05
CA SER A 253 -14.08 17.27 -6.85
C SER A 253 -12.71 17.97 -6.79
N ARG A 254 -12.04 18.15 -7.93
CA ARG A 254 -10.78 18.92 -7.99
C ARG A 254 -10.98 20.38 -7.57
N LYS A 255 -12.06 21.03 -7.99
CA LYS A 255 -12.39 22.41 -7.54
C LYS A 255 -12.57 22.49 -6.03
N VAL A 256 -13.20 21.48 -5.40
CA VAL A 256 -13.30 21.45 -3.94
C VAL A 256 -11.92 21.43 -3.27
N ILE A 257 -10.97 20.65 -3.82
CA ILE A 257 -9.60 20.63 -3.33
C ILE A 257 -8.92 22.00 -3.47
N GLU A 258 -9.09 22.68 -4.61
CA GLU A 258 -8.50 24.00 -4.88
C GLU A 258 -9.13 25.10 -4.00
N ASP A 259 -10.45 25.17 -3.97
CA ASP A 259 -11.20 26.25 -3.34
C ASP A 259 -11.28 26.09 -1.81
N LYS A 260 -11.51 24.85 -1.34
CA LYS A 260 -11.82 24.53 0.06
C LYS A 260 -11.05 23.29 0.56
N PRO A 261 -9.70 23.29 0.54
CA PRO A 261 -8.89 22.12 0.88
C PRO A 261 -9.12 21.60 2.31
N LEU A 262 -9.35 22.51 3.25
CA LEU A 262 -9.61 22.17 4.66
C LEU A 262 -10.95 21.49 4.85
N SER A 263 -11.99 21.99 4.18
CA SER A 263 -13.31 21.36 4.21
C SER A 263 -13.25 19.96 3.60
N ALA A 264 -12.49 19.78 2.52
CA ALA A 264 -12.24 18.45 1.95
C ALA A 264 -11.52 17.53 2.95
N PHE A 265 -10.41 17.98 3.56
CA PHE A 265 -9.67 17.18 4.52
C PHE A 265 -10.52 16.76 5.73
N PHE A 266 -11.18 17.71 6.39
CA PHE A 266 -12.00 17.42 7.57
C PHE A 266 -13.25 16.62 7.22
N ALA A 267 -13.87 16.83 6.06
CA ALA A 267 -14.96 15.97 5.60
C ALA A 267 -14.48 14.52 5.41
N GLY A 268 -13.28 14.30 4.88
CA GLY A 268 -12.71 12.97 4.74
C GLY A 268 -12.45 12.29 6.08
N VAL A 269 -11.86 13.02 7.04
CA VAL A 269 -11.68 12.52 8.43
C VAL A 269 -13.02 12.20 9.07
N LEU A 270 -14.02 13.07 8.91
CA LEU A 270 -15.36 12.87 9.46
C LEU A 270 -16.03 11.64 8.86
N VAL A 271 -15.96 11.45 7.54
CA VAL A 271 -16.49 10.25 6.87
C VAL A 271 -15.85 8.99 7.42
N LEU A 272 -14.53 8.96 7.57
CA LEU A 272 -13.81 7.80 8.12
C LEU A 272 -14.17 7.55 9.59
N ALA A 273 -14.25 8.61 10.41
CA ALA A 273 -14.60 8.52 11.81
C ALA A 273 -16.05 8.05 12.03
N CYS A 274 -16.99 8.51 11.20
CA CYS A 274 -18.39 8.08 11.24
C CYS A 274 -18.61 6.68 10.65
N TYR A 275 -17.71 6.20 9.80
CA TYR A 275 -17.84 4.89 9.17
C TYR A 275 -17.77 3.74 10.18
N ILE A 276 -16.85 3.81 11.14
CA ILE A 276 -16.68 2.79 12.17
C ILE A 276 -17.97 2.55 12.99
N PRO A 277 -18.57 3.56 13.64
CA PRO A 277 -19.81 3.37 14.38
C PRO A 277 -20.97 2.99 13.45
N PHE A 278 -21.00 3.47 12.20
CA PHE A 278 -22.00 3.06 11.21
C PHE A 278 -21.94 1.55 10.92
N VAL A 279 -20.75 0.98 10.72
CA VAL A 279 -20.57 -0.46 10.53
C VAL A 279 -20.95 -1.25 11.79
N ILE A 280 -20.58 -0.76 12.98
CA ILE A 280 -20.98 -1.41 14.25
C ILE A 280 -22.50 -1.47 14.39
N ILE A 281 -23.21 -0.36 14.15
CA ILE A 281 -24.68 -0.31 14.20
C ILE A 281 -25.30 -1.30 13.20
N LEU A 282 -24.72 -1.36 12.01
CA LEU A 282 -25.21 -2.20 10.93
C LEU A 282 -24.95 -3.69 11.23
N LEU A 283 -23.83 -4.05 11.88
CA LEU A 283 -23.55 -5.40 12.38
C LEU A 283 -24.48 -5.87 13.50
N ILE A 284 -25.08 -4.96 14.30
CA ILE A 284 -26.06 -5.33 15.34
C ILE A 284 -27.32 -5.96 14.71
N THR A 285 -27.61 -5.65 13.45
CA THR A 285 -28.77 -6.19 12.74
C THR A 285 -28.36 -7.29 11.76
N VAL A 286 -29.07 -8.42 11.73
CA VAL A 286 -28.80 -9.52 10.78
C VAL A 286 -28.90 -9.04 9.32
N VAL A 287 -29.89 -8.20 9.02
CA VAL A 287 -30.04 -7.56 7.70
C VAL A 287 -28.89 -6.61 7.41
N GLY A 288 -28.45 -5.85 8.41
CA GLY A 288 -27.33 -4.93 8.26
C GLY A 288 -26.02 -5.67 8.01
N ALA A 289 -25.74 -6.81 8.64
CA ALA A 289 -24.53 -7.60 8.33
C ALA A 289 -24.37 -7.89 6.82
N LEU A 290 -25.47 -8.09 6.08
CA LEU A 290 -25.46 -8.26 4.62
C LEU A 290 -25.15 -6.97 3.85
N LEU A 291 -25.44 -5.80 4.42
CA LEU A 291 -25.14 -4.48 3.84
C LEU A 291 -23.69 -4.02 4.08
N VAL A 292 -22.95 -4.61 5.04
CA VAL A 292 -21.55 -4.26 5.33
C VAL A 292 -20.68 -4.30 4.06
N PRO A 293 -20.63 -5.41 3.28
CA PRO A 293 -19.78 -5.47 2.10
C PRO A 293 -20.15 -4.43 1.03
N ILE A 294 -21.44 -4.06 0.94
CA ILE A 294 -21.90 -3.03 0.00
C ILE A 294 -21.42 -1.65 0.47
N ALA A 295 -21.49 -1.37 1.77
CA ALA A 295 -20.99 -0.14 2.36
C ALA A 295 -19.46 -0.02 2.22
N ASP A 296 -18.72 -1.10 2.47
CA ASP A 296 -17.27 -1.15 2.29
C ASP A 296 -16.89 -0.90 0.84
N LEU A 297 -17.56 -1.57 -0.10
CA LEU A 297 -17.33 -1.39 -1.53
C LEU A 297 -17.62 0.05 -1.96
N ALA A 298 -18.68 0.67 -1.44
CA ALA A 298 -18.98 2.07 -1.71
C ALA A 298 -17.89 3.01 -1.17
N LEU A 299 -17.44 2.81 0.08
CA LEU A 299 -16.37 3.61 0.67
C LEU A 299 -15.05 3.47 -0.10
N ILE A 300 -14.67 2.24 -0.45
CA ILE A 300 -13.49 1.93 -1.26
C ILE A 300 -13.60 2.61 -2.63
N SER A 301 -14.77 2.55 -3.27
CA SER A 301 -14.99 3.20 -4.58
C SER A 301 -14.81 4.71 -4.50
N ILE A 302 -15.36 5.36 -3.47
CA ILE A 302 -15.18 6.82 -3.26
C ILE A 302 -13.71 7.14 -2.94
N ALA A 303 -13.03 6.32 -2.13
CA ALA A 303 -11.62 6.52 -1.78
C ALA A 303 -10.70 6.38 -3.01
N ILE A 304 -10.91 5.36 -3.84
CA ILE A 304 -10.21 5.14 -5.12
C ILE A 304 -10.45 6.33 -6.06
N PHE A 305 -11.70 6.76 -6.22
CA PHE A 305 -12.02 7.91 -7.06
C PHE A 305 -11.39 9.19 -6.53
N GLY A 306 -11.47 9.42 -5.22
CA GLY A 306 -10.85 10.56 -4.54
C GLY A 306 -9.33 10.61 -4.73
N LYS A 307 -8.68 9.44 -4.76
CA LYS A 307 -7.25 9.34 -5.06
C LYS A 307 -6.92 9.73 -6.50
N ALA A 308 -7.75 9.31 -7.47
CA ALA A 308 -7.63 9.77 -8.85
C ALA A 308 -7.78 11.30 -8.95
N VAL A 309 -8.72 11.91 -8.20
CA VAL A 309 -8.89 13.37 -8.12
C VAL A 309 -7.64 14.04 -7.55
N ALA A 310 -7.03 13.48 -6.50
CA ALA A 310 -5.80 14.01 -5.92
C ALA A 310 -4.62 13.98 -6.93
N PHE A 311 -4.46 12.89 -7.67
CA PHE A 311 -3.44 12.80 -8.73
C PHE A 311 -3.70 13.80 -9.86
N PHE A 312 -4.97 13.93 -10.27
CA PHE A 312 -5.37 14.91 -11.26
C PHE A 312 -5.04 16.35 -10.81
N PHE A 313 -5.34 16.69 -9.56
CA PHE A 313 -5.03 18.00 -8.98
C PHE A 313 -3.53 18.30 -9.02
N ILE A 314 -2.70 17.37 -8.51
CA ILE A 314 -1.23 17.55 -8.46
C ILE A 314 -0.66 17.68 -9.87
N GLY A 315 -1.07 16.82 -10.80
CA GLY A 315 -0.60 16.86 -12.18
C GLY A 315 -0.99 18.14 -12.91
N LYS A 316 -2.24 18.59 -12.75
CA LYS A 316 -2.71 19.88 -13.31
C LYS A 316 -1.90 21.05 -12.76
N GLN A 317 -1.51 20.97 -11.49
CA GLN A 317 -0.69 22.00 -10.88
C GLN A 317 0.72 22.06 -11.46
N ILE A 318 1.32 20.92 -11.75
CA ILE A 318 2.64 20.82 -12.39
C ILE A 318 2.55 21.30 -13.84
N ALA A 319 1.51 20.90 -14.57
CA ALA A 319 1.27 21.37 -15.94
C ALA A 319 1.18 22.90 -16.02
N ARG A 320 0.45 23.53 -15.10
CA ARG A 320 0.36 24.99 -14.96
C ARG A 320 1.70 25.63 -14.60
N ALA A 321 2.47 25.02 -13.70
CA ALA A 321 3.78 25.54 -13.28
C ALA A 321 4.77 25.61 -14.45
N ILE A 322 4.75 24.62 -15.36
CA ILE A 322 5.62 24.55 -16.54
C ILE A 322 5.01 25.29 -17.75
N ARG A 323 3.80 25.87 -17.60
CA ARG A 323 3.04 26.59 -18.66
C ARG A 323 2.78 25.74 -19.91
N ALA A 324 2.63 24.43 -19.74
CA ALA A 324 2.38 23.50 -20.83
C ALA A 324 0.88 23.19 -20.95
N GLY A 325 0.15 23.98 -21.76
CA GLY A 325 -1.31 23.87 -21.87
C GLY A 325 -1.82 22.50 -22.31
N PHE A 326 -1.06 21.76 -23.12
CA PHE A 326 -1.44 20.40 -23.53
C PHE A 326 -1.43 19.39 -22.37
N LEU A 327 -0.66 19.64 -21.31
CA LEU A 327 -0.58 18.77 -20.12
C LEU A 327 -1.77 18.96 -19.16
N GLU A 328 -2.59 19.99 -19.36
CA GLU A 328 -3.80 20.23 -18.58
C GLU A 328 -4.94 19.24 -18.90
N HIS A 329 -4.79 18.42 -19.95
CA HIS A 329 -5.76 17.36 -20.25
C HIS A 329 -5.88 16.37 -19.07
N PRO A 330 -7.10 15.97 -18.67
CA PRO A 330 -7.32 15.16 -17.45
C PRO A 330 -6.48 13.89 -17.35
N MET A 331 -6.33 13.17 -18.46
CA MET A 331 -5.58 11.91 -18.50
C MET A 331 -4.07 12.14 -18.31
N LEU A 332 -3.49 13.13 -19.00
CA LEU A 332 -2.08 13.46 -18.90
C LEU A 332 -1.72 14.01 -17.51
N SER A 333 -2.59 14.84 -16.95
CA SER A 333 -2.46 15.32 -15.58
C SER A 333 -2.43 14.15 -14.58
N ILE A 334 -3.28 13.12 -14.73
CA ILE A 334 -3.23 11.95 -13.85
C ILE A 334 -1.94 11.15 -14.02
N ILE A 335 -1.43 11.00 -15.24
CA ILE A 335 -0.15 10.31 -15.48
C ILE A 335 0.99 11.05 -14.76
N ILE A 336 1.10 12.37 -14.98
CA ILE A 336 2.16 13.18 -14.36
C ILE A 336 2.04 13.17 -12.84
N GLY A 337 0.84 13.43 -12.32
CA GLY A 337 0.58 13.43 -10.89
C GLY A 337 0.79 12.06 -10.25
N GLY A 338 0.33 10.99 -10.90
CA GLY A 338 0.46 9.62 -10.43
C GLY A 338 1.92 9.14 -10.40
N VAL A 339 2.69 9.39 -11.46
CA VAL A 339 4.13 9.06 -11.51
C VAL A 339 4.90 9.80 -10.40
N LEU A 340 4.65 11.10 -10.23
CA LEU A 340 5.29 11.87 -9.16
C LEU A 340 4.90 11.34 -7.78
N VAL A 341 3.61 11.14 -7.52
CA VAL A 341 3.14 10.68 -6.21
C VAL A 341 3.65 9.27 -5.90
N TYR A 342 3.72 8.38 -6.90
CA TYR A 342 4.30 7.05 -6.71
C TYR A 342 5.79 7.10 -6.41
N ALA A 343 6.55 7.99 -7.05
CA ALA A 343 7.94 8.22 -6.67
C ALA A 343 8.05 8.70 -5.20
N LEU A 344 7.17 9.61 -4.77
CA LEU A 344 7.11 10.06 -3.38
C LEU A 344 6.66 8.96 -2.40
N TYR A 345 5.82 8.01 -2.83
CA TYR A 345 5.41 6.86 -2.03
C TYR A 345 6.55 5.89 -1.74
N MET A 346 7.66 5.93 -2.48
CA MET A 346 8.83 5.08 -2.24
C MET A 346 9.68 5.56 -1.07
N ILE A 347 9.52 6.82 -0.64
CA ILE A 347 10.26 7.41 0.47
C ILE A 347 9.74 6.82 1.79
N PRO A 348 10.59 6.18 2.62
CA PRO A 348 10.18 5.60 3.90
C PRO A 348 9.50 6.62 4.82
N PHE A 349 8.47 6.19 5.55
CA PHE A 349 7.58 6.96 6.44
C PHE A 349 6.77 8.06 5.77
N PHE A 350 7.40 8.88 4.92
CA PHE A 350 6.75 9.93 4.15
C PHE A 350 5.73 9.35 3.16
N GLY A 351 6.04 8.20 2.57
CA GLY A 351 5.16 7.55 1.60
C GLY A 351 3.80 7.15 2.19
N LEU A 352 3.78 6.51 3.36
CA LEU A 352 2.54 6.15 4.06
C LEU A 352 1.79 7.39 4.52
N PHE A 353 2.50 8.40 5.05
CA PHE A 353 1.88 9.66 5.44
C PHE A 353 1.18 10.34 4.25
N LEU A 354 1.89 10.50 3.13
CA LEU A 354 1.36 11.10 1.90
C LEU A 354 0.20 10.26 1.34
N PHE A 355 0.29 8.93 1.41
CA PHE A 355 -0.78 8.03 1.03
C PHE A 355 -2.05 8.29 1.83
N LEU A 356 -1.95 8.33 3.16
CA LEU A 356 -3.10 8.57 4.04
C LEU A 356 -3.68 9.96 3.80
N LEU A 357 -2.83 10.99 3.76
CA LEU A 357 -3.26 12.37 3.56
C LEU A 357 -4.02 12.55 2.24
N LEU A 358 -3.47 12.06 1.13
CA LEU A 358 -4.12 12.19 -0.17
C LEU A 358 -5.40 11.34 -0.25
N SER A 359 -5.45 10.20 0.43
CA SER A 359 -6.66 9.37 0.48
C SER A 359 -7.77 10.07 1.26
N VAL A 360 -7.47 10.67 2.41
CA VAL A 360 -8.42 11.43 3.23
C VAL A 360 -8.91 12.69 2.50
N LEU A 361 -7.98 13.47 1.93
CA LEU A 361 -8.31 14.69 1.20
C LEU A 361 -9.14 14.39 -0.06
N GLY A 362 -8.78 13.34 -0.80
CA GLY A 362 -9.52 12.87 -1.96
C GLY A 362 -10.93 12.39 -1.61
N LEU A 363 -11.05 11.53 -0.60
CA LEU A 363 -12.34 11.02 -0.09
C LEU A 363 -13.27 12.18 0.26
N GLY A 364 -12.81 13.12 1.07
CA GLY A 364 -13.64 14.24 1.51
C GLY A 364 -13.96 15.24 0.41
N ALA A 365 -13.07 15.46 -0.56
CA ALA A 365 -13.38 16.28 -1.73
C ALA A 365 -14.54 15.71 -2.55
N VAL A 366 -14.59 14.38 -2.70
CA VAL A 366 -15.68 13.70 -3.39
C VAL A 366 -16.97 13.79 -2.56
N SER A 367 -16.90 13.57 -1.25
CA SER A 367 -18.06 13.68 -0.36
C SER A 367 -18.68 15.08 -0.34
N VAL A 368 -17.85 16.13 -0.28
CA VAL A 368 -18.32 17.52 -0.35
C VAL A 368 -18.92 17.84 -1.72
N ALA A 369 -18.28 17.43 -2.82
CA ALA A 369 -18.81 17.63 -4.17
C ALA A 369 -20.17 16.93 -4.37
N ILE A 370 -20.37 15.75 -3.78
CA ILE A 370 -21.66 15.05 -3.77
C ILE A 370 -22.68 15.86 -2.96
N GLY A 371 -22.32 16.31 -1.75
CA GLY A 371 -23.18 17.13 -0.91
C GLY A 371 -23.66 18.42 -1.57
N ASP A 372 -22.73 19.15 -2.21
CA ASP A 372 -23.03 20.37 -2.97
C ASP A 372 -24.01 20.07 -4.11
N SER A 373 -23.81 18.97 -4.85
CA SER A 373 -24.71 18.58 -5.95
C SER A 373 -26.13 18.21 -5.49
N ILE A 374 -26.28 17.66 -4.28
CA ILE A 374 -27.58 17.34 -3.70
C ILE A 374 -28.28 18.63 -3.25
N SER A 375 -27.54 19.53 -2.61
CA SER A 375 -28.04 20.82 -2.15
C SER A 375 -28.55 21.68 -3.32
N GLU A 376 -27.77 21.76 -4.41
CA GLU A 376 -28.15 22.44 -5.65
C GLU A 376 -29.45 21.89 -6.24
N LYS A 377 -29.58 20.56 -6.33
CA LYS A 377 -30.81 19.91 -6.81
C LYS A 377 -32.02 20.20 -5.92
N LYS A 378 -31.82 20.20 -4.59
CA LYS A 378 -32.88 20.50 -3.62
C LYS A 378 -33.33 21.96 -3.74
N ALA A 379 -32.40 22.90 -3.87
CA ALA A 379 -32.69 24.32 -4.08
C ALA A 379 -33.44 24.56 -5.40
N ALA A 380 -33.01 23.91 -6.49
CA ALA A 380 -33.70 24.00 -7.78
C ALA A 380 -35.15 23.48 -7.71
N ARG A 381 -35.38 22.36 -6.99
CA ARG A 381 -36.73 21.82 -6.77
C ARG A 381 -37.61 22.77 -5.95
N GLN A 382 -37.04 23.47 -4.97
CA GLN A 382 -37.77 24.46 -4.17
C GLN A 382 -38.09 25.74 -4.96
N ALA A 383 -37.16 26.21 -5.81
CA ALA A 383 -37.38 27.36 -6.68
C ALA A 383 -38.44 27.10 -7.77
N ALA A 384 -38.62 25.84 -8.18
CA ALA A 384 -39.65 25.42 -9.13
C ALA A 384 -41.04 25.21 -8.50
N ALA A 385 -41.19 25.32 -7.18
CA ALA A 385 -42.50 25.28 -6.52
C ALA A 385 -43.28 26.59 -6.79
N PRO A 386 -44.59 26.53 -7.06
CA PRO A 386 -45.37 27.71 -7.38
C PRO A 386 -45.32 28.72 -6.22
N THR A 387 -44.68 29.85 -6.48
CA THR A 387 -44.61 30.96 -5.53
C THR A 387 -45.96 31.68 -5.52
N PRO A 388 -46.57 31.99 -4.36
CA PRO A 388 -47.78 32.81 -4.31
C PRO A 388 -47.52 34.21 -4.92
N PRO A 389 -48.57 34.90 -5.42
CA PRO A 389 -48.41 36.15 -6.16
C PRO A 389 -47.74 37.19 -5.27
N ARG A 390 -46.56 37.68 -5.66
CA ARG A 390 -45.95 38.84 -5.01
C ARG A 390 -46.72 40.11 -5.41
N LEU A 391 -47.24 40.83 -4.42
CA LEU A 391 -47.75 42.19 -4.60
C LEU A 391 -46.63 43.11 -5.11
N PRO A 392 -46.93 44.10 -5.98
CA PRO A 392 -45.95 45.05 -6.45
C PRO A 392 -45.41 45.86 -5.27
N SER A 393 -44.16 45.61 -4.91
CA SER A 393 -43.45 46.45 -3.95
C SER A 393 -42.99 47.70 -4.70
N GLY A 394 -43.44 48.85 -4.21
CA GLY A 394 -43.23 50.15 -4.82
C GLY A 394 -41.75 50.43 -5.09
N GLN A 395 -41.54 51.11 -6.23
CA GLN A 395 -40.32 51.81 -6.59
C GLN A 395 -39.84 52.65 -5.40
N ILE A 396 -38.64 52.36 -4.90
CA ILE A 396 -37.85 53.35 -4.19
C ILE A 396 -36.66 53.67 -5.06
N ALA A 397 -36.76 54.88 -5.63
CA ALA A 397 -35.74 55.89 -5.86
C ALA A 397 -34.31 55.42 -6.21
N GLY A 398 -33.87 55.89 -7.37
CA GLY A 398 -32.52 55.70 -7.89
C GLY A 398 -31.44 56.25 -6.96
N ALA A 399 -30.36 55.47 -6.86
CA ALA A 399 -29.04 55.99 -6.56
C ALA A 399 -28.33 56.17 -7.90
N THR A 400 -28.17 57.43 -8.29
CA THR A 400 -27.27 57.87 -9.36
C THR A 400 -25.86 57.35 -9.07
N MET A 401 -25.39 56.43 -9.91
CA MET A 401 -23.97 56.10 -10.03
C MET A 401 -23.31 57.25 -10.81
N ASP A 402 -22.86 58.28 -10.09
CA ASP A 402 -21.91 59.24 -10.66
C ASP A 402 -20.58 58.51 -10.87
N GLY A 403 -20.27 58.27 -12.14
CA GLY A 403 -18.97 57.80 -12.59
C GLY A 403 -17.96 58.92 -12.47
N THR A 404 -17.27 59.00 -11.34
CA THR A 404 -15.99 59.69 -11.25
C THR A 404 -14.89 58.65 -11.47
N SER A 405 -14.53 58.43 -12.74
CA SER A 405 -13.27 57.83 -13.12
C SER A 405 -12.14 58.79 -12.72
N GLY A 406 -11.76 58.71 -11.44
CA GLY A 406 -10.54 59.31 -10.93
C GLY A 406 -9.35 58.59 -11.54
N GLU A 407 -8.66 59.27 -12.44
CA GLU A 407 -7.29 58.97 -12.86
C GLU A 407 -6.46 58.59 -11.62
N GLN A 408 -6.15 57.30 -11.45
CA GLN A 408 -5.32 56.83 -10.33
C GLN A 408 -3.91 57.37 -10.52
N ALA A 409 -3.62 58.49 -9.86
CA ALA A 409 -2.28 59.04 -9.77
C ALA A 409 -1.33 57.97 -9.22
N LEU A 410 -0.22 57.75 -9.92
CA LEU A 410 0.86 56.88 -9.46
C LEU A 410 1.27 57.29 -8.03
N PRO A 411 1.49 56.32 -7.12
CA PRO A 411 1.78 56.63 -5.74
C PRO A 411 3.05 57.47 -5.61
N GLN A 412 2.96 58.56 -4.84
CA GLN A 412 4.13 59.34 -4.50
C GLN A 412 5.10 58.51 -3.64
N PRO A 413 6.41 58.54 -3.91
CA PRO A 413 7.41 57.89 -3.06
C PRO A 413 7.35 58.43 -1.63
N GLY A 414 7.32 57.56 -0.63
CA GLY A 414 7.23 57.88 0.80
C GLY A 414 5.83 57.79 1.39
N THR A 415 4.80 57.40 0.62
CA THR A 415 3.43 57.31 1.14
C THR A 415 3.33 56.22 2.24
N PRO A 416 2.86 56.56 3.45
CA PRO A 416 2.70 55.59 4.53
C PRO A 416 1.59 54.57 4.23
N LEU A 417 1.81 53.30 4.59
CA LEU A 417 0.89 52.18 4.30
C LEU A 417 -0.52 52.31 4.92
N SER A 418 -0.74 53.19 5.91
CA SER A 418 -2.07 53.48 6.47
C SER A 418 -2.92 54.40 5.58
N GLN A 419 -2.31 55.15 4.67
CA GLN A 419 -3.01 56.12 3.83
C GLN A 419 -3.48 55.53 2.50
N ILE A 420 -3.18 54.25 2.26
CA ILE A 420 -3.57 53.55 1.03
C ILE A 420 -5.02 53.07 1.15
N ASP A 421 -5.84 53.45 0.18
CA ASP A 421 -7.20 52.97 0.04
C ASP A 421 -7.23 51.43 -0.10
N PRO A 422 -8.04 50.70 0.68
CA PRO A 422 -8.17 49.24 0.59
C PRO A 422 -8.37 48.71 -0.83
N ALA A 423 -9.10 49.42 -1.69
CA ALA A 423 -9.29 49.01 -3.08
C ALA A 423 -7.95 48.94 -3.84
N THR A 424 -7.07 49.92 -3.65
CA THR A 424 -5.72 49.94 -4.23
C THR A 424 -4.83 48.86 -3.61
N ALA A 425 -4.90 48.68 -2.29
CA ALA A 425 -4.13 47.65 -1.60
C ALA A 425 -4.51 46.22 -2.06
N SER A 426 -5.77 45.97 -2.38
CA SER A 426 -6.25 44.66 -2.86
C SER A 426 -5.62 44.22 -4.19
N LEU A 427 -5.11 45.19 -4.97
CA LEU A 427 -4.47 44.98 -6.27
C LEU A 427 -2.99 44.62 -6.16
N PHE A 428 -2.39 44.69 -4.96
CA PHE A 428 -0.98 44.37 -4.78
C PHE A 428 -0.68 42.91 -5.13
N THR A 429 0.53 42.70 -5.67
CA THR A 429 0.96 41.38 -6.15
C THR A 429 1.01 40.40 -5.00
N ARG A 430 0.23 39.32 -5.09
CA ARG A 430 0.18 38.28 -4.07
C ARG A 430 1.41 37.38 -4.13
N VAL A 431 1.89 37.00 -2.97
CA VAL A 431 3.20 36.38 -2.81
C VAL A 431 3.06 34.89 -2.51
N GLY A 432 3.79 34.07 -3.28
CA GLY A 432 3.80 32.60 -3.13
C GLY A 432 4.63 32.11 -1.92
N PHE A 433 4.71 30.79 -1.79
CA PHE A 433 5.32 30.11 -0.64
C PHE A 433 6.76 30.54 -0.33
N TRP A 434 7.68 30.56 -1.30
CA TRP A 434 9.12 30.71 -1.03
C TRP A 434 9.48 32.03 -0.33
N TRP A 435 8.91 33.14 -0.78
CA TRP A 435 9.14 34.45 -0.15
C TRP A 435 8.60 34.51 1.29
N ARG A 436 7.48 33.85 1.55
CA ARG A 436 6.93 33.71 2.91
C ARG A 436 7.84 32.83 3.77
N ALA A 437 8.37 31.74 3.20
CA ALA A 437 9.30 30.85 3.89
C ALA A 437 10.61 31.57 4.26
N PHE A 438 11.17 32.38 3.36
CA PHE A 438 12.34 33.21 3.66
C PHE A 438 12.06 34.24 4.76
N ALA A 439 10.91 34.93 4.71
CA ALA A 439 10.51 35.86 5.78
C ALA A 439 10.41 35.13 7.13
N THR A 440 9.73 33.98 7.15
CA THR A 440 9.58 33.17 8.37
C THR A 440 10.92 32.63 8.87
N LEU A 441 11.85 32.27 7.98
CA LEU A 441 13.21 31.86 8.37
C LEU A 441 13.95 32.99 9.08
N ILE A 442 13.87 34.22 8.57
CA ILE A 442 14.46 35.41 9.21
C ILE A 442 13.81 35.62 10.60
N ASP A 443 12.49 35.53 10.69
CA ASP A 443 11.76 35.65 11.96
C ASP A 443 12.21 34.59 12.98
N LEU A 444 12.35 33.34 12.54
CA LEU A 444 12.81 32.22 13.38
C LEU A 444 14.25 32.42 13.88
N LEU A 445 15.14 32.95 13.06
CA LEU A 445 16.52 33.26 13.47
C LEU A 445 16.55 34.38 14.50
N ILE A 446 15.76 35.45 14.30
CA ILE A 446 15.69 36.57 15.24
C ILE A 446 15.12 36.11 16.59
N VAL A 447 13.94 35.47 16.58
CA VAL A 447 13.29 35.00 17.82
C VAL A 447 14.13 33.91 18.49
N GLY A 448 14.73 33.01 17.72
CA GLY A 448 15.62 31.96 18.21
C GLY A 448 16.87 32.53 18.90
N ALA A 449 17.53 33.53 18.31
CA ALA A 449 18.67 34.19 18.92
C ALA A 449 18.30 34.88 20.23
N ILE A 450 17.18 35.62 20.26
CA ILE A 450 16.71 36.31 21.47
C ILE A 450 16.35 35.31 22.58
N THR A 451 15.57 34.28 22.26
CA THR A 451 15.18 33.26 23.25
C THR A 451 16.37 32.47 23.78
N SER A 452 17.37 32.21 22.94
CA SER A 452 18.64 31.58 23.34
C SER A 452 19.45 32.46 24.29
N VAL A 453 19.62 33.75 23.99
CA VAL A 453 20.32 34.70 24.87
C VAL A 453 19.63 34.84 26.22
N LEU A 454 18.30 34.78 26.23
CA LEU A 454 17.47 34.87 27.45
C LEU A 454 17.29 33.53 28.17
N SER A 455 17.93 32.44 27.71
CA SER A 455 17.80 31.09 28.28
C SER A 455 16.35 30.60 28.44
N ILE A 456 15.46 30.94 27.49
CA ILE A 456 14.05 30.52 27.51
C ILE A 456 13.96 29.07 27.02
N ALA A 457 13.59 28.14 27.90
CA ALA A 457 13.54 26.71 27.60
C ALA A 457 12.52 26.32 26.52
N THR A 458 11.42 27.07 26.38
CA THR A 458 10.32 26.77 25.45
C THR A 458 10.04 27.94 24.50
N PRO A 459 10.76 28.03 23.36
CA PRO A 459 10.66 29.18 22.46
C PRO A 459 9.32 29.27 21.70
N ILE A 460 8.45 28.26 21.80
CA ILE A 460 7.16 28.21 21.08
C ILE A 460 6.24 29.35 21.54
N ILE A 461 6.09 29.57 22.85
CA ILE A 461 5.22 30.61 23.39
C ILE A 461 5.66 32.01 22.93
N PRO A 462 6.93 32.43 23.10
CA PRO A 462 7.37 33.74 22.62
C PRO A 462 7.32 33.86 21.10
N LEU A 463 7.50 32.76 20.34
CA LEU A 463 7.33 32.76 18.89
C LEU A 463 5.88 33.05 18.47
N PHE A 464 4.90 32.38 19.08
CA PHE A 464 3.48 32.65 18.80
C PHE A 464 3.09 34.07 19.22
N ALA A 465 3.53 34.52 20.39
CA ALA A 465 3.29 35.88 20.85
C ALA A 465 3.89 36.92 19.88
N TYR A 466 5.12 36.69 19.40
CA TYR A 466 5.80 37.52 18.41
C TYR A 466 4.95 37.69 17.14
N PHE A 467 4.50 36.58 16.53
CA PHE A 467 3.70 36.65 15.31
C PHE A 467 2.37 37.38 15.52
N ILE A 468 1.64 37.10 16.61
CA ILE A 468 0.37 37.76 16.92
C ILE A 468 0.56 39.27 17.09
N ILE A 469 1.57 39.68 17.87
CA ILE A 469 1.85 41.09 18.16
C ILE A 469 2.23 41.84 16.89
N PHE A 470 3.16 41.30 16.10
CA PHE A 470 3.64 41.97 14.89
C PHE A 470 2.57 42.04 13.79
N TRP A 471 1.77 40.97 13.62
CA TRP A 471 0.64 41.00 12.70
C TRP A 471 -0.42 42.00 13.13
N GLY A 472 -0.85 42.00 14.38
CA GLY A 472 -1.88 42.94 14.87
C GLY A 472 -1.42 44.40 14.89
N TRP A 473 -0.11 44.66 15.08
CA TRP A 473 0.41 46.03 15.15
C TRP A 473 0.75 46.63 13.79
N LYS A 474 1.51 45.92 12.95
CA LYS A 474 2.06 46.46 11.69
C LYS A 474 1.56 45.74 10.45
N GLY A 475 0.78 44.67 10.59
CA GLY A 475 0.37 43.82 9.47
C GLY A 475 1.53 43.10 8.80
N SER A 476 2.67 42.96 9.46
CA SER A 476 3.86 42.25 8.97
C SER A 476 4.80 41.89 10.12
N THR A 477 5.71 40.96 9.88
CA THR A 477 6.80 40.56 10.80
C THR A 477 8.09 41.27 10.43
N LEU A 478 9.14 41.15 11.24
CA LEU A 478 10.43 41.79 10.93
C LEU A 478 11.04 41.21 9.65
N GLY A 479 11.00 39.89 9.48
CA GLY A 479 11.39 39.20 8.25
C GLY A 479 10.49 39.57 7.08
N GLY A 480 9.19 39.71 7.31
CA GLY A 480 8.24 40.22 6.32
C GLY A 480 8.59 41.64 5.87
N MET A 481 8.87 42.55 6.79
CA MET A 481 9.28 43.92 6.50
C MET A 481 10.60 43.99 5.73
N ALA A 482 11.57 43.15 6.09
CA ALA A 482 12.85 43.04 5.39
C ALA A 482 12.68 42.60 3.92
N LEU A 483 11.68 41.78 3.62
CA LEU A 483 11.35 41.31 2.27
C LEU A 483 10.23 42.12 1.58
N GLY A 484 9.74 43.19 2.21
CA GLY A 484 8.66 44.03 1.68
C GLY A 484 7.30 43.31 1.59
N LEU A 485 7.01 42.39 2.50
CA LEU A 485 5.78 41.60 2.54
C LEU A 485 4.80 42.17 3.56
N ARG A 486 3.52 42.27 3.20
CA ARG A 486 2.43 42.70 4.09
C ARG A 486 1.29 41.69 4.09
N ILE A 487 0.72 41.47 5.25
CA ILE A 487 -0.49 40.68 5.44
C ILE A 487 -1.69 41.64 5.48
N GLN A 488 -2.71 41.32 4.68
CA GLN A 488 -3.96 42.07 4.61
C GLN A 488 -5.14 41.14 4.43
N LYS A 489 -6.35 41.64 4.68
CA LYS A 489 -7.59 40.93 4.35
C LYS A 489 -7.76 40.86 2.84
N LEU A 490 -8.62 39.95 2.37
CA LEU A 490 -8.98 39.86 0.94
C LEU A 490 -9.58 41.16 0.39
N SER A 491 -10.21 41.98 1.24
CA SER A 491 -10.72 43.32 0.91
C SER A 491 -9.62 44.40 0.75
N GLY A 492 -8.36 44.08 1.06
CA GLY A 492 -7.26 45.05 1.11
C GLY A 492 -7.14 45.80 2.44
N GLU A 493 -8.08 45.60 3.36
CA GLU A 493 -8.03 46.18 4.70
C GLU A 493 -6.85 45.64 5.54
N PRO A 494 -6.32 46.46 6.48
CA PRO A 494 -5.35 45.98 7.44
C PRO A 494 -5.92 44.85 8.31
N ILE A 495 -5.04 43.96 8.76
CA ILE A 495 -5.42 42.89 9.66
C ILE A 495 -5.74 43.46 11.05
N ASP A 496 -6.83 43.01 11.65
CA ASP A 496 -7.17 43.31 13.04
C ASP A 496 -6.67 42.21 13.98
N TRP A 497 -6.65 42.50 15.28
CA TRP A 497 -6.16 41.58 16.31
C TRP A 497 -6.90 40.23 16.32
N SER A 498 -8.21 40.21 16.06
CA SER A 498 -8.98 38.96 16.04
C SER A 498 -8.55 38.09 14.86
N THR A 499 -8.41 38.68 13.67
CA THR A 499 -7.92 38.00 12.48
C THR A 499 -6.48 37.49 12.66
N ALA A 500 -5.61 38.26 13.33
CA ALA A 500 -4.24 37.83 13.64
C ALA A 500 -4.19 36.61 14.57
N ILE A 501 -5.06 36.55 15.59
CA ILE A 501 -5.16 35.40 16.50
C ILE A 501 -5.72 34.18 15.76
N ILE A 502 -6.81 34.34 15.00
CA ILE A 502 -7.41 33.25 14.19
C ILE A 502 -6.38 32.69 13.21
N ARG A 503 -5.64 33.56 12.53
CA ARG A 503 -4.54 33.20 11.61
C ARG A 503 -3.44 32.42 12.32
N SER A 504 -3.07 32.82 13.54
CA SER A 504 -2.02 32.17 14.33
C SER A 504 -2.44 30.78 14.81
N LEU A 505 -3.65 30.63 15.35
CA LEU A 505 -4.17 29.33 15.80
C LEU A 505 -4.38 28.37 14.61
N SER A 506 -4.89 28.89 13.48
CA SER A 506 -5.04 28.08 12.26
C SER A 506 -3.72 27.69 11.60
N ALA A 507 -2.60 28.36 11.90
CA ALA A 507 -1.28 27.95 11.45
C ALA A 507 -0.91 26.56 12.00
N ILE A 508 -1.43 26.15 13.17
CA ILE A 508 -1.26 24.80 13.71
C ILE A 508 -1.88 23.76 12.77
N VAL A 509 -3.06 24.05 12.21
CA VAL A 509 -3.72 23.19 11.21
C VAL A 509 -2.89 23.08 9.93
N SER A 510 -2.15 24.13 9.57
CA SER A 510 -1.24 24.08 8.43
C SER A 510 0.05 23.30 8.72
N PHE A 511 0.46 23.25 9.99
CA PHE A 511 1.68 22.59 10.48
C PHE A 511 1.49 21.08 10.64
N LEU A 512 0.40 20.64 11.28
CA LEU A 512 0.07 19.24 11.56
C LEU A 512 0.23 18.28 10.37
N PRO A 513 -0.23 18.60 9.14
CA PRO A 513 -0.02 17.75 7.97
C PRO A 513 1.38 17.97 7.37
N PHE A 514 2.43 17.96 8.20
CA PHE A 514 3.84 18.18 7.80
C PHE A 514 4.03 19.42 6.91
N PHE A 515 3.54 20.56 7.38
CA PHE A 515 3.63 21.87 6.70
C PHE A 515 2.89 22.00 5.36
N ILE A 516 2.15 20.98 4.91
CA ILE A 516 1.48 21.02 3.58
C ILE A 516 0.54 22.22 3.45
N GLY A 517 -0.11 22.63 4.55
CA GLY A 517 -0.95 23.83 4.54
C GLY A 517 -0.20 25.13 4.26
N PHE A 518 1.11 25.20 4.56
CA PHE A 518 1.98 26.33 4.19
C PHE A 518 2.39 26.25 2.73
N PHE A 519 2.78 25.06 2.25
CA PHE A 519 3.15 24.83 0.85
C PHE A 519 2.02 25.14 -0.13
N TRP A 520 0.76 25.07 0.33
CA TRP A 520 -0.44 25.38 -0.47
C TRP A 520 -0.38 26.74 -1.19
N ALA A 521 0.24 27.75 -0.58
CA ALA A 521 0.43 29.09 -1.18
C ALA A 521 1.29 29.07 -2.46
N GLY A 522 2.05 27.99 -2.70
CA GLY A 522 2.85 27.79 -3.91
C GLY A 522 2.01 27.59 -5.16
N TRP A 523 0.78 27.09 -5.03
CA TRP A 523 -0.07 26.74 -6.16
C TRP A 523 -1.46 27.34 -6.16
N ASP A 524 -1.98 27.70 -5.00
CA ASP A 524 -3.29 28.32 -4.88
C ASP A 524 -3.40 29.57 -5.80
N PRO A 525 -4.50 29.72 -6.57
CA PRO A 525 -4.68 30.86 -7.47
C PRO A 525 -4.56 32.21 -6.75
N ASP A 526 -5.03 32.26 -5.52
CA ASP A 526 -5.01 33.44 -4.65
C ASP A 526 -3.73 33.54 -3.81
N ARG A 527 -2.78 32.61 -3.99
CA ARG A 527 -1.52 32.46 -3.23
C ARG A 527 -1.74 32.32 -1.72
N GLN A 528 -2.86 31.72 -1.30
CA GLN A 528 -3.21 31.54 0.10
C GLN A 528 -2.72 30.20 0.64
N SER A 529 -2.22 30.20 1.87
CA SER A 529 -2.05 28.99 2.69
C SER A 529 -3.40 28.54 3.30
N TRP A 530 -3.44 27.39 3.98
CA TRP A 530 -4.66 26.94 4.67
C TRP A 530 -5.09 27.90 5.80
N HIS A 531 -4.15 28.41 6.59
CA HIS A 531 -4.42 29.40 7.64
C HIS A 531 -4.83 30.77 7.07
N ASP A 532 -4.31 31.14 5.90
CA ASP A 532 -4.76 32.33 5.17
C ASP A 532 -6.24 32.22 4.78
N LYS A 533 -6.65 31.05 4.26
CA LYS A 533 -8.04 30.79 3.87
C LYS A 533 -8.98 30.80 5.07
N ILE A 534 -8.57 30.24 6.22
CA ILE A 534 -9.37 30.29 7.46
C ILE A 534 -9.54 31.72 7.95
N ALA A 535 -8.46 32.51 7.93
CA ALA A 535 -8.48 33.89 8.42
C ALA A 535 -8.99 34.92 7.39
N GLY A 536 -9.28 34.52 6.14
CA GLY A 536 -9.68 35.46 5.08
C GLY A 536 -8.59 36.47 4.72
N THR A 537 -7.32 36.07 4.77
CA THR A 537 -6.15 36.93 4.58
C THR A 537 -5.31 36.52 3.38
N THR A 538 -4.46 37.42 2.89
CA THR A 538 -3.44 37.13 1.88
C THR A 538 -2.16 37.92 2.18
N VAL A 539 -1.04 37.47 1.62
CA VAL A 539 0.24 38.16 1.74
C VAL A 539 0.59 38.76 0.39
N VAL A 540 0.87 40.06 0.42
CA VAL A 540 1.17 40.87 -0.76
C VAL A 540 2.56 41.46 -0.68
N GLN A 541 3.16 41.73 -1.84
CA GLN A 541 4.40 42.46 -1.97
C GLN A 541 4.09 43.95 -2.03
N ILE A 542 4.73 44.72 -1.16
CA ILE A 542 4.65 46.18 -1.15
C ILE A 542 5.52 46.74 -2.29
N PRO A 543 4.98 47.60 -3.17
CA PRO A 543 5.77 48.24 -4.21
C PRO A 543 6.87 49.14 -3.62
N LYS A 544 7.97 49.29 -4.37
CA LYS A 544 9.05 50.23 -3.99
C LYS A 544 8.49 51.66 -3.97
N GLY A 545 8.67 52.36 -2.84
CA GLY A 545 8.17 53.72 -2.66
C GLY A 545 7.10 53.87 -1.57
N TYR A 546 6.64 52.80 -0.94
CA TYR A 546 5.79 52.89 0.26
C TYR A 546 6.61 52.64 1.53
N THR A 547 6.22 53.28 2.63
CA THR A 547 6.90 53.16 3.92
C THR A 547 6.01 52.47 4.96
N TRP A 548 6.66 51.68 5.83
CA TRP A 548 6.02 51.18 7.04
C TRP A 548 5.75 52.38 7.96
N ASN A 549 4.53 52.44 8.51
CA ASN A 549 4.21 53.36 9.60
C ASN A 549 5.05 53.06 10.82
#